data_AF-A0ABD6G7E6-F1
#
_entry.id   AF-A0ABD6G7E6-F1
#
_cell.length_a   1.000
_cell.length_b   1.000
_cell.length_c   1.000
_cell.angle_alpha   90.00
_cell.angle_beta   90.00
_cell.angle_gamma   90.00
#
_symmetry.space_group_name_H-M   'P 1'
#
loop_
_entity.id
_entity.type
_entity.pdbx_description
1 polymer ?
#
loop_
_entity_poly.entity_id
_entity_poly.type
_entity_poly.pdbx_seq_one_letter_code
_entity_poly.pdbx_strand_id
1 'polypeptide(L)' 'MDNSDIGSAFDVPGIITGLRQDLAELRSGTITAHEAKVRAEIAKQIFSGLRLMVQAQKYMAGNAKPITQISEG' A
#
# COMPACT_ATOMS: atom_id res chain seq x y z
N MET A 1 -10.47 -16.68 1.34
CA MET A 1 -9.31 -15.88 1.77
C MET A 1 -9.87 -14.63 2.39
N ASP A 2 -9.79 -14.52 3.71
CA ASP A 2 -10.20 -13.30 4.38
C ASP A 2 -9.28 -12.19 3.87
N ASN A 3 -9.85 -11.19 3.22
CA ASN A 3 -9.13 -10.12 2.52
C ASN A 3 -8.66 -9.08 3.54
N SER A 4 -8.17 -9.55 4.69
CA SER A 4 -7.70 -8.76 5.82
C SER A 4 -6.82 -7.65 5.26
N ASP A 5 -7.41 -6.46 5.32
CA ASP A 5 -7.18 -5.29 4.48
C ASP A 5 -5.73 -5.17 4.02
N ILE A 6 -5.49 -5.22 2.71
CA ILE A 6 -4.15 -4.97 2.13
C ILE A 6 -3.55 -3.67 2.66
N GLY A 7 -4.39 -2.66 2.96
CA GLY A 7 -3.96 -1.43 3.62
C GLY A 7 -3.36 -1.67 5.01
N SER A 8 -3.85 -2.67 5.75
CA SER A 8 -3.30 -3.11 7.04
C SER A 8 -2.02 -3.93 6.89
N ALA A 9 -1.91 -4.79 5.87
CA ALA A 9 -0.71 -5.60 5.64
C ALA A 9 0.52 -4.75 5.25
N PHE A 10 0.29 -3.60 4.62
CA PHE A 10 1.32 -2.63 4.24
C PHE A 10 1.39 -1.41 5.17
N ASP A 11 0.63 -1.40 6.27
CA ASP A 11 0.50 -0.29 7.22
C ASP A 11 0.42 1.09 6.54
N VAL A 12 -0.48 1.21 5.56
CA VAL A 12 -0.73 2.46 4.84
C VAL A 12 -1.07 3.62 5.79
N PRO A 13 -1.93 3.44 6.82
CA PRO A 13 -2.21 4.49 7.78
C PRO A 13 -0.98 4.94 8.57
N GLY A 14 -0.11 4.01 8.98
CA GLY A 14 1.13 4.31 9.67
C GLY A 14 2.09 5.12 8.80
N ILE A 15 2.26 4.74 7.54
CA ILE A 15 3.12 5.47 6.59
C ILE A 15 2.61 6.91 6.38
N ILE A 16 1.30 7.10 6.19
CA ILE A 16 0.71 8.45 6.02
C ILE A 16 0.92 9.29 7.29
N THR A 17 0.71 8.69 8.46
CA THR A 17 0.92 9.37 9.75
C THR A 17 2.40 9.75 9.93
N GLY A 18 3.32 8.87 9.54
CA GLY A 18 4.76 9.12 9.52
C GLY A 18 5.15 10.26 8.59
N LEU A 19 4.65 10.28 7.35
CA LEU A 19 4.90 11.38 6.40
C LEU A 19 4.38 12.72 6.92
N ARG A 20 3.22 12.74 7.59
CA ARG A 20 2.72 13.95 8.25
C ARG A 20 3.68 14.41 9.36
N GLN A 21 4.22 13.47 10.13
CA GLN A 21 5.18 13.77 11.18
C GLN A 21 6.51 14.29 10.60
N ASP A 22 7.01 13.72 9.51
CA ASP A 22 8.19 14.21 8.79
C ASP A 22 8.02 15.67 8.34
N LEU A 23 6.81 16.07 7.92
CA LEU A 23 6.53 17.47 7.58
C LEU A 23 6.57 18.41 8.80
N ALA A 24 6.14 17.92 9.96
CA ALA A 24 6.25 18.67 11.21
C ALA A 24 7.71 18.82 11.64
N GLU A 25 8.49 17.73 11.56
CA GLU A 25 9.92 17.68 11.87
C GLU A 25 10.75 18.56 10.92
N LEU A 26 10.39 18.60 9.65
CA LEU A 26 11.02 19.50 8.67
C LEU A 26 10.74 20.96 9.03
N ARG A 27 9.52 21.29 9.43
CA ARG A 27 9.13 22.66 9.82
C ARG A 27 9.81 23.11 11.11
N SER A 28 10.00 22.20 12.07
CA SER A 28 10.73 22.50 13.32
C SER A 28 12.25 22.52 13.14
N GLY A 29 12.77 22.15 11.96
CA GLY A 29 14.20 22.02 11.72
C GLY A 29 14.85 20.80 12.38
N THR A 30 14.03 19.82 12.80
CA THR A 30 14.49 18.57 13.41
C THR A 30 15.12 17.64 12.37
N ILE A 31 14.61 17.63 11.14
CA ILE A 31 15.21 16.95 10.00
C ILE A 31 15.50 17.94 8.88
N THR A 32 16.51 17.63 8.08
CA THR A 32 16.83 18.39 6.86
C THR A 32 15.83 18.11 5.75
N ALA A 33 15.76 19.02 4.78
CA ALA A 33 14.97 18.81 3.56
C ALA A 33 15.42 17.57 2.76
N HIS A 34 16.70 17.20 2.85
CA HIS A 34 17.22 15.99 2.21
C HIS A 34 16.67 14.73 2.89
N GLU A 35 16.70 14.65 4.22
CA GLU A 35 16.14 13.52 4.97
C GLU A 35 14.64 13.36 4.73
N ALA A 36 13.88 14.46 4.78
CA ALA A 36 12.45 14.45 4.47
C ALA A 36 12.17 13.92 3.05
N LYS A 37 12.97 14.34 2.06
CA LYS A 37 12.87 13.85 0.68
C LYS A 37 13.17 12.35 0.58
N VAL A 38 14.22 11.86 1.23
CA VAL A 38 14.57 10.43 1.21
C VAL A 38 13.45 9.59 1.82
N ARG A 39 12.89 10.00 2.97
CA ARG A 39 11.74 9.32 3.60
C ARG A 39 10.51 9.29 2.69
N ALA A 40 10.21 10.40 2.01
CA ALA A 40 9.11 10.47 1.06
C ALA A 40 9.30 9.55 -0.17
N GLU A 41 10.52 9.44 -0.71
CA GLU A 41 10.80 8.55 -1.83
C GLU A 41 10.66 7.06 -1.44
N ILE A 42 11.06 6.69 -0.22
CA ILE A 42 10.85 5.33 0.30
C ILE A 42 9.34 5.03 0.40
N ALA A 43 8.56 5.93 0.98
CA ALA A 43 7.11 5.78 1.07
C ALA A 43 6.46 5.61 -0.32
N LYS A 44 6.91 6.39 -1.31
CA LYS A 44 6.45 6.29 -2.70
C LYS A 44 6.76 4.93 -3.33
N GLN A 45 7.93 4.33 -3.05
CA GLN A 45 8.26 2.99 -3.53
C GLN A 45 7.31 1.94 -2.93
N ILE A 46 6.98 2.05 -1.63
CA ILE A 46 6.02 1.18 -0.96
C ILE A 46 4.64 1.29 -1.62
N PHE A 47 4.13 2.51 -1.82
CA PHE A 47 2.84 2.71 -2.49
C PHE A 47 2.82 2.21 -3.94
N SER A 48 3.96 2.29 -4.64
CA SER A 48 4.08 1.74 -5.99
C SER A 48 3.97 0.21 -5.97
N GLY A 49 4.61 -0.46 -5.01
CA GLY A 49 4.47 -1.91 -4.80
C GLY A 49 3.04 -2.32 -4.44
N LEU A 50 2.40 -1.59 -3.54
CA LEU A 50 1.00 -1.77 -3.17
C LEU A 50 0.08 -1.70 -4.40
N ARG A 51 0.27 -0.69 -5.24
CA ARG A 51 -0.49 -0.51 -6.48
C ARG A 51 -0.30 -1.69 -7.44
N LEU A 52 0.91 -2.24 -7.56
CA LEU A 52 1.17 -3.43 -8.38
C LEU A 52 0.42 -4.64 -7.84
N MET A 53 0.43 -4.85 -6.52
CA MET A 53 -0.27 -5.96 -5.89
C MET A 53 -1.78 -5.92 -6.13
N VAL A 54 -2.39 -4.74 -5.92
CA VAL A 54 -3.83 -4.53 -6.19
C VAL A 54 -4.16 -4.78 -7.67
N GLN A 55 -3.31 -4.35 -8.59
CA GLN A 55 -3.50 -4.62 -10.02
C GLN A 55 -3.39 -6.12 -10.34
N ALA A 56 -2.41 -6.82 -9.77
CA ALA A 56 -2.25 -8.26 -9.95
C ALA A 56 -3.47 -9.03 -9.45
N GLN A 57 -4.00 -8.67 -8.27
CA GLN A 57 -5.23 -9.27 -7.75
C GLN A 57 -6.44 -9.05 -8.66
N LYS A 58 -6.63 -7.82 -9.16
CA LYS A 58 -7.69 -7.51 -10.13
C LYS A 58 -7.54 -8.31 -11.42
N TYR A 59 -6.31 -8.44 -11.93
CA TYR A 59 -6.01 -9.23 -13.11
C TYR A 59 -6.33 -10.72 -12.91
N MET A 60 -5.94 -11.29 -11.78
CA MET A 60 -6.23 -12.69 -11.45
C MET A 60 -7.74 -12.93 -11.28
N ALA A 61 -8.45 -12.02 -10.60
CA ALA A 61 -9.90 -12.12 -10.43
C ALA A 61 -10.64 -12.02 -11.77
N GLY A 62 -10.21 -11.14 -12.68
CA GLY A 62 -10.80 -11.01 -14.02
C GLY A 62 -10.53 -12.19 -14.94
N ASN A 63 -9.45 -12.94 -14.73
CA ASN A 63 -9.08 -14.11 -15.52
C ASN A 63 -9.43 -15.46 -14.86
N ALA A 64 -10.08 -15.44 -13.68
CA ALA A 64 -10.47 -16.65 -13.00
C ALA A 64 -11.52 -17.40 -13.84
N LYS A 65 -11.29 -18.69 -14.11
CA LYS A 65 -12.28 -19.53 -14.78
C LYS A 65 -13.53 -19.63 -13.88
N PRO A 66 -14.74 -19.40 -14.41
CA PRO A 66 -15.95 -19.61 -13.63
C PRO A 66 -16.01 -21.08 -13.20
N ILE A 67 -16.13 -21.31 -11.90
CA ILE A 67 -16.38 -22.65 -11.38
C ILE A 67 -17.84 -22.97 -11.72
N THR A 68 -18.06 -23.81 -12.72
CA THR A 68 -19.38 -24.39 -12.97
C THR A 68 -19.75 -25.18 -11.71
N GLN A 69 -20.77 -24.73 -10.97
CA GLN A 69 -21.34 -25.50 -9.88
C GLN A 69 -21.67 -26.89 -10.42
N ILE A 70 -21.04 -27.92 -9.88
CA ILE A 70 -21.47 -29.30 -10.10
C ILE A 70 -22.81 -29.38 -9.41
N SER A 71 -23.89 -29.46 -10.18
CA SER A 71 -25.22 -29.74 -9.65
C SER A 71 -25.16 -31.11 -8.97
N GLU A 72 -25.19 -31.12 -7.65
CA GLU A 72 -25.47 -32.33 -6.87
C GLU A 72 -26.86 -32.83 -7.29
N GLY A 73 -26.87 -34.01 -7.91
CA GLY A 73 -28.08 -34.77 -8.21
C GLY A 73 -28.48 -35.66 -7.04
#